data_AF-A0A1H9BTH9-F1
#
_entry.id   AF-A0A1H9BTH9-F1
#
_cell.length_a   1.000
_cell.length_b   1.000
_cell.length_c   1.000
_cell.angle_alpha   90.00
_cell.angle_beta   90.00
_cell.angle_gamma   90.00
#
_symmetry.space_group_name_H-M   'P 1'
#
loop_
_entity.id
_entity.type
_entity.pdbx_description
1 polymer ?
#
loop_
_entity_poly.entity_id
_entity_poly.type
_entity_poly.pdbx_seq_one_letter_code
_entity_poly.pdbx_strand_id
1 'polypeptide(L)'
;MFTRLLRRNLIMMLLPILVMEALIIFMVMQLGLLPEYSSKRVNNITSVDTLYKEGVKNISFVYDASSLNDQIPQYAGFDETVSGERVAGYYYIFEGDVIRLLVLSDETEKRLSSGEKITIDASIEKDEVKARYIEGALSERLDMDGSVFEGFVQPVVINETTFPRLKLAITNHAIGVFVIIVIVTVLYGITAFVCPWLIFGLNKKGIAKSRSELIDMMNEELGERLEEKSGNEYITENYTIYAYISHIEIIKR
;
A
#
# COMPACT_ATOMS: atom_id res chain seq x y z
N MET A 1 39.00 -23.88 2.85
CA MET A 1 38.64 -23.22 4.13
C MET A 1 37.94 -21.87 3.93
N PHE A 2 38.31 -21.13 2.89
CA PHE A 2 37.70 -19.86 2.45
C PHE A 2 36.19 -19.94 2.14
N THR A 3 35.73 -21.01 1.48
CA THR A 3 34.29 -21.18 1.16
C THR A 3 33.40 -21.21 2.39
N ARG A 4 33.89 -21.78 3.50
CA ARG A 4 33.15 -21.82 4.78
C ARG A 4 33.04 -20.41 5.37
N LEU A 5 34.07 -19.60 5.23
CA LEU A 5 34.09 -18.21 5.68
C LEU A 5 33.13 -17.35 4.85
N LEU A 6 33.13 -17.53 3.53
CA LEU A 6 32.18 -16.89 2.61
C LEU A 6 30.72 -17.20 2.96
N ARG A 7 30.40 -18.48 3.20
CA ARG A 7 29.04 -18.89 3.62
C ARG A 7 28.64 -18.31 4.98
N ARG A 8 29.58 -18.24 5.93
CA ARG A 8 29.32 -17.64 7.25
C ARG A 8 28.96 -16.17 7.13
N ASN A 9 29.71 -15.41 6.33
CA ASN A 9 29.44 -13.99 6.10
C ASN A 9 28.13 -13.77 5.34
N LEU A 10 27.82 -14.62 4.36
CA LEU A 10 26.54 -14.61 3.65
C LEU A 10 25.35 -14.76 4.61
N ILE A 11 25.41 -15.72 5.56
CA ILE A 11 24.35 -15.91 6.56
C ILE A 11 24.24 -14.68 7.48
N MET A 12 25.38 -14.16 7.95
CA MET A 12 25.41 -12.97 8.82
C MET A 12 24.87 -11.72 8.14
N MET A 13 24.94 -11.63 6.81
CA MET A 13 24.36 -10.54 6.01
C MET A 13 22.87 -10.77 5.69
N LEU A 14 22.47 -12.00 5.33
CA LEU A 14 21.08 -12.30 4.97
C LEU A 14 20.12 -12.20 6.16
N LEU A 15 20.55 -12.63 7.35
CA LEU A 15 19.71 -12.62 8.54
C LEU A 15 19.14 -11.23 8.86
N PRO A 16 19.96 -10.15 9.00
CA PRO A 16 19.42 -8.82 9.27
C PRO A 16 18.56 -8.27 8.12
N ILE A 17 18.87 -8.62 6.86
CA ILE A 17 18.05 -8.22 5.70
C ILE A 17 16.66 -8.84 5.80
N LEU A 18 16.56 -10.15 6.05
CA LEU A 18 15.28 -10.85 6.20
C LEU A 18 14.46 -10.32 7.38
N VAL A 19 15.13 -9.97 8.49
CA VAL A 19 14.46 -9.34 9.64
C VAL A 19 13.88 -7.97 9.26
N MET A 20 14.64 -7.15 8.54
CA MET A 20 14.16 -5.85 8.06
C MET A 20 13.00 -5.99 7.07
N GLU A 21 13.07 -6.93 6.12
CA GLU A 21 11.98 -7.21 5.19
C GLU A 21 10.71 -7.65 5.92
N ALA A 22 10.82 -8.52 6.93
CA ALA A 22 9.68 -8.95 7.74
C ALA A 22 9.05 -7.78 8.51
N LEU A 23 9.85 -6.88 9.07
CA LEU A 23 9.36 -5.68 9.74
C LEU A 23 8.61 -4.74 8.78
N ILE A 24 9.11 -4.58 7.55
CA ILE A 24 8.45 -3.75 6.54
C ILE A 24 7.10 -4.36 6.16
N ILE A 25 7.03 -5.67 5.93
CA ILE A 25 5.76 -6.36 5.64
C ILE A 25 4.77 -6.14 6.78
N PHE A 26 5.22 -6.30 8.03
CA PHE A 26 4.37 -6.06 9.20
C PHE A 26 3.85 -4.61 9.26
N MET A 27 4.69 -3.61 8.98
CA MET A 27 4.26 -2.21 8.93
C MET A 27 3.22 -1.96 7.83
N VAL A 28 3.42 -2.52 6.63
CA VAL A 28 2.45 -2.37 5.52
C VAL A 28 1.12 -3.04 5.86
N MET A 29 1.14 -4.20 6.53
CA MET A 29 -0.09 -4.84 7.02
C MET A 29 -0.82 -3.97 8.04
N GLN A 30 -0.10 -3.38 9.00
CA GLN A 30 -0.70 -2.47 9.98
C GLN A 30 -1.28 -1.22 9.32
N LEU A 31 -0.60 -0.67 8.32
CA LEU A 31 -1.09 0.46 7.54
C LEU A 31 -2.41 0.12 6.83
N GLY A 32 -2.52 -1.08 6.25
CA GLY A 32 -3.73 -1.56 5.58
C GLY A 32 -4.93 -1.80 6.50
N LEU A 33 -4.74 -1.86 7.83
CA LEU A 33 -5.84 -1.93 8.80
C LEU A 33 -6.44 -0.57 9.12
N LEU A 34 -5.74 0.53 8.80
CA LEU A 34 -6.25 1.87 9.09
C LEU A 34 -7.43 2.21 8.17
N PRO A 35 -8.46 2.90 8.68
CA PRO A 35 -9.65 3.26 7.88
C PRO A 35 -9.35 4.06 6.62
N GLU A 36 -8.26 4.83 6.62
CA GLU A 36 -7.84 5.67 5.49
C GLU A 36 -7.25 4.87 4.33
N TYR A 37 -6.76 3.66 4.62
CA TYR A 37 -6.08 2.76 3.67
C TYR A 37 -6.82 1.43 3.51
N SER A 38 -8.05 1.34 4.00
CA SER A 38 -8.95 0.21 3.81
C SER A 38 -10.27 0.68 3.21
N SER A 39 -10.91 -0.21 2.44
CA SER A 39 -12.25 0.01 1.89
C SER A 39 -13.13 -1.17 2.26
N LYS A 40 -14.34 -0.88 2.74
CA LYS A 40 -15.34 -1.89 3.12
C LYS A 40 -16.37 -2.02 2.00
N ARG A 41 -16.54 -3.23 1.47
CA ARG A 41 -17.62 -3.48 0.51
C ARG A 41 -18.96 -3.57 1.24
N VAL A 42 -19.94 -2.79 0.81
CA VAL A 42 -21.28 -2.75 1.41
C VAL A 42 -22.33 -3.02 0.35
N ASN A 43 -23.39 -3.72 0.74
CA ASN A 43 -24.47 -4.10 -0.18
C ASN A 43 -25.56 -3.03 -0.24
N ASN A 44 -25.65 -2.16 0.77
CA ASN A 44 -26.63 -1.10 0.85
C ASN A 44 -26.04 0.11 1.61
N ILE A 45 -26.46 1.31 1.22
CA ILE A 45 -26.09 2.61 1.78
C ILE A 45 -26.99 3.07 2.94
N THR A 46 -28.08 2.36 3.23
CA THR A 46 -29.00 2.62 4.36
C THR A 46 -28.30 2.59 5.74
N SER A 47 -27.11 2.01 5.85
CA SER A 47 -26.38 1.87 7.12
C SER A 47 -25.16 2.78 7.21
N VAL A 48 -25.03 3.78 6.35
CA VAL A 48 -23.81 4.63 6.26
C VAL A 48 -23.54 5.41 7.55
N ASP A 49 -24.54 5.85 8.29
CA ASP A 49 -24.33 6.51 9.60
C ASP A 49 -23.72 5.58 10.64
N THR A 50 -24.13 4.30 10.64
CA THR A 50 -23.56 3.31 11.55
C THR A 50 -22.12 3.00 11.17
N LEU A 51 -21.83 2.89 9.87
CA LEU A 51 -20.47 2.71 9.35
C LEU A 51 -19.56 3.89 9.71
N TYR A 52 -20.07 5.12 9.62
CA TYR A 52 -19.34 6.30 10.04
C TYR A 52 -19.01 6.26 11.54
N LYS A 53 -19.98 5.89 12.39
CA LYS A 53 -19.76 5.74 13.85
C LYS A 53 -18.79 4.61 14.19
N GLU A 54 -18.73 3.56 13.37
CA GLU A 54 -17.74 2.48 13.46
C GLU A 54 -16.33 2.92 13.00
N GLY A 55 -16.17 4.14 12.49
CA GLY A 55 -14.90 4.68 12.02
C GLY A 55 -14.52 4.26 10.60
N VAL A 56 -15.46 3.69 9.83
CA VAL A 56 -15.24 3.34 8.41
C VAL A 56 -15.21 4.63 7.59
N LYS A 57 -14.10 4.85 6.87
CA LYS A 57 -13.92 6.04 6.01
C LYS A 57 -14.19 5.78 4.54
N ASN A 58 -13.84 4.61 4.00
CA ASN A 58 -14.01 4.31 2.57
C ASN A 58 -14.93 3.11 2.38
N ILE A 59 -15.86 3.21 1.44
CA ILE A 59 -16.80 2.16 1.08
C ILE A 59 -16.83 1.91 -0.43
N SER A 60 -17.19 0.69 -0.79
CA SER A 60 -17.47 0.29 -2.16
C SER A 60 -18.84 -0.39 -2.19
N PHE A 61 -19.77 0.10 -3.01
CA PHE A 61 -21.11 -0.47 -3.09
C PHE A 61 -21.57 -0.62 -4.53
N VAL A 62 -22.42 -1.61 -4.77
CA VAL A 62 -22.99 -1.85 -6.09
C VAL A 62 -24.34 -1.17 -6.14
N TYR A 63 -24.45 -0.20 -7.05
CA TYR A 63 -25.70 0.45 -7.38
C TYR A 63 -26.32 -0.27 -8.58
N ASP A 64 -27.52 -0.83 -8.40
CA ASP A 64 -28.25 -1.53 -9.45
C ASP A 64 -29.60 -0.83 -9.67
N ALA A 65 -29.66 -0.05 -10.75
CA ALA A 65 -30.86 0.69 -11.17
C ALA A 65 -32.08 -0.22 -11.37
N SER A 66 -31.87 -1.52 -11.59
CA SER A 66 -32.91 -2.53 -11.80
C SER A 66 -33.47 -3.11 -10.49
N SER A 67 -32.70 -3.08 -9.39
CA SER A 67 -33.09 -3.71 -8.11
C SER A 67 -33.67 -2.73 -7.10
N LEU A 68 -33.37 -1.43 -7.27
CA LEU A 68 -33.92 -0.35 -6.46
C LEU A 68 -35.16 0.18 -7.16
N ASN A 69 -36.30 -0.38 -6.78
CA ASN A 69 -37.59 -0.07 -7.38
C ASN A 69 -38.07 1.39 -7.19
N ASP A 70 -37.28 2.36 -6.66
CA ASP A 70 -37.78 3.75 -6.49
C ASP A 70 -36.77 4.88 -6.15
N GLN A 71 -35.44 4.74 -6.30
CA GLN A 71 -34.53 5.79 -5.78
C GLN A 71 -33.35 6.14 -6.68
N ILE A 72 -33.61 6.47 -7.95
CA ILE A 72 -32.60 7.14 -8.79
C ILE A 72 -32.15 8.42 -8.05
N PRO A 73 -30.85 8.64 -7.80
CA PRO A 73 -30.36 9.83 -7.12
C PRO A 73 -30.82 11.07 -7.87
N GLN A 74 -31.53 11.96 -7.19
CA GLN A 74 -32.04 13.19 -7.80
C GLN A 74 -31.04 14.31 -7.59
N TYR A 75 -30.83 15.13 -8.61
CA TYR A 75 -29.91 16.26 -8.51
C TYR A 75 -30.44 17.29 -7.52
N ALA A 76 -29.64 17.63 -6.51
CA ALA A 76 -30.01 18.58 -5.45
C ALA A 76 -29.95 20.04 -5.91
N GLY A 77 -29.28 20.34 -7.04
CA GLY A 77 -29.09 21.70 -7.54
C GLY A 77 -27.78 22.36 -7.12
N PHE A 78 -26.82 21.59 -6.58
CA PHE A 78 -25.52 22.10 -6.15
C PHE A 78 -24.40 21.33 -6.84
N ASP A 79 -23.35 22.06 -7.23
CA ASP A 79 -22.17 21.51 -7.89
C ASP A 79 -20.91 21.77 -7.07
N GLU A 80 -20.03 20.77 -7.02
CA GLU A 80 -18.66 20.91 -6.55
C GLU A 80 -17.78 21.35 -7.72
N THR A 81 -17.17 22.53 -7.58
CA THR A 81 -16.29 23.11 -8.59
C THR A 81 -14.85 23.18 -8.07
N VAL A 82 -13.90 22.77 -8.91
CA VAL A 82 -12.47 22.93 -8.65
C VAL A 82 -11.90 23.77 -9.77
N SER A 83 -11.26 24.89 -9.42
CA SER A 83 -10.71 25.84 -10.39
C SER A 83 -11.74 26.39 -11.41
N GLY A 84 -13.01 26.46 -11.02
CA GLY A 84 -14.10 26.95 -11.87
C GLY A 84 -14.71 25.91 -12.82
N GLU A 85 -14.20 24.68 -12.85
CA GLU A 85 -14.78 23.56 -13.59
C GLU A 85 -15.59 22.66 -12.65
N ARG A 86 -16.75 22.18 -13.10
CA ARG A 86 -17.56 21.21 -12.36
C ARG A 86 -16.84 19.88 -12.29
N VAL A 87 -16.65 19.35 -11.09
CA VAL A 87 -16.00 18.06 -10.83
C VAL A 87 -17.01 17.02 -10.36
N ALA A 88 -18.04 17.44 -9.61
CA ALA A 88 -19.11 16.57 -9.16
C ALA A 88 -20.40 17.35 -8.88
N GLY A 89 -21.53 16.65 -8.89
CA GLY A 89 -22.83 17.18 -8.48
C GLY A 89 -23.27 16.62 -7.13
N TYR A 90 -24.04 17.38 -6.38
CA TYR A 90 -24.76 16.89 -5.20
C TYR A 90 -26.07 16.26 -5.65
N TYR A 91 -26.25 15.02 -5.24
CA TYR A 91 -27.43 14.21 -5.45
C TYR A 91 -28.02 13.81 -4.11
N TYR A 92 -29.30 13.47 -4.12
CA TYR A 92 -29.99 13.04 -2.93
C TYR A 92 -30.89 11.82 -3.19
N ILE A 93 -31.03 10.99 -2.17
CA ILE A 93 -31.98 9.88 -2.13
C ILE A 93 -32.80 9.98 -0.85
N PHE A 94 -34.04 9.52 -0.93
CA PHE A 94 -34.90 9.40 0.25
C PHE A 94 -34.61 8.09 0.97
N GLU A 95 -34.44 8.12 2.28
CA GLU A 95 -34.25 6.91 3.07
C GLU A 95 -35.27 6.91 4.21
N GLY A 96 -36.47 6.39 3.92
CA GLY A 96 -37.62 6.60 4.80
C GLY A 96 -37.97 8.09 4.86
N ASP A 97 -37.86 8.68 6.05
CA ASP A 97 -38.23 10.08 6.31
C ASP A 97 -37.04 11.05 6.27
N VAL A 98 -35.85 10.59 5.87
CA VAL A 98 -34.65 11.44 5.80
C VAL A 98 -34.06 11.47 4.39
N ILE A 99 -33.36 12.56 4.08
CA ILE A 99 -32.59 12.72 2.86
C ILE A 99 -31.12 12.39 3.14
N ARG A 100 -30.55 11.50 2.31
CA ARG A 100 -29.11 11.22 2.27
C ARG A 100 -28.47 11.88 1.06
N LEU A 101 -27.34 12.54 1.28
CA LEU A 101 -26.58 13.22 0.24
C LEU A 101 -25.49 12.33 -0.35
N LEU A 102 -25.38 12.36 -1.68
CA LEU A 102 -24.32 11.73 -2.45
C LEU A 102 -23.62 12.79 -3.30
N VAL A 103 -22.30 12.75 -3.37
CA VAL A 103 -21.51 13.56 -4.29
C VAL A 103 -20.97 12.62 -5.36
N LEU A 104 -21.46 12.80 -6.59
CA LEU A 104 -21.19 11.92 -7.72
C LEU A 104 -20.48 12.68 -8.84
N SER A 105 -19.50 12.03 -9.46
CA SER A 105 -18.85 12.55 -10.65
C SER A 105 -19.77 12.51 -11.87
N ASP A 106 -19.51 13.38 -12.85
CA ASP A 106 -20.29 13.46 -14.10
C ASP A 106 -20.26 12.13 -14.91
N GLU A 107 -19.20 11.33 -14.78
CA GLU A 107 -19.11 10.01 -15.42
C GLU A 107 -20.05 9.01 -14.75
N THR A 108 -20.06 8.98 -13.41
CA THR A 108 -20.94 8.13 -12.61
C THR A 108 -22.40 8.50 -12.82
N GLU A 109 -22.73 9.79 -12.91
CA GLU A 109 -24.07 10.28 -13.25
C GLU A 109 -24.57 9.74 -14.60
N LYS A 110 -23.75 9.83 -15.66
CA LYS A 110 -24.12 9.37 -17.00
C LYS A 110 -24.41 7.87 -17.01
N ARG A 111 -23.62 7.08 -16.28
CA ARG A 111 -23.79 5.63 -16.19
C ARG A 111 -24.98 5.22 -15.32
N LEU A 112 -25.30 5.99 -14.28
CA LEU A 112 -26.54 5.80 -13.52
C LEU A 112 -27.76 6.08 -14.39
N SER A 113 -27.70 7.14 -15.19
CA SER A 113 -28.79 7.55 -16.08
C SER A 113 -29.04 6.55 -17.22
N SER A 114 -28.03 5.78 -17.63
CA SER A 114 -28.18 4.71 -18.63
C SER A 114 -28.76 3.41 -18.06
N GLY A 115 -29.04 3.34 -16.76
CA GLY A 115 -29.58 2.15 -16.10
C GLY A 115 -28.57 1.03 -15.92
N GLU A 116 -27.27 1.32 -16.03
CA GLU A 116 -26.23 0.33 -15.83
C GLU A 116 -26.04 -0.01 -14.35
N LYS A 117 -25.75 -1.28 -14.08
CA LYS A 117 -25.24 -1.71 -12.78
C LYS A 117 -23.80 -1.24 -12.62
N ILE A 118 -23.55 -0.35 -11.66
CA ILE A 118 -22.24 0.23 -11.42
C ILE A 118 -21.74 -0.05 -10.00
N THR A 119 -20.43 -0.15 -9.84
CA THR A 119 -19.80 -0.14 -8.51
C THR A 119 -19.29 1.27 -8.24
N ILE A 120 -19.74 1.87 -7.14
CA ILE A 120 -19.35 3.20 -6.71
C ILE A 120 -18.42 3.05 -5.52
N ASP A 121 -17.24 3.66 -5.65
CA ASP A 121 -16.23 3.75 -4.62
C ASP A 121 -16.26 5.17 -4.03
N ALA A 122 -16.57 5.30 -2.74
CA ALA A 122 -16.82 6.59 -2.10
C ALA A 122 -16.29 6.65 -0.67
N SER A 123 -15.92 7.85 -0.23
CA SER A 123 -15.57 8.16 1.14
C SER A 123 -16.81 8.60 1.92
N ILE A 124 -16.87 8.25 3.20
CA ILE A 124 -17.90 8.70 4.13
C ILE A 124 -17.34 9.89 4.91
N GLU A 125 -17.99 11.04 4.78
CA GLU A 125 -17.58 12.28 5.41
C GLU A 125 -18.75 12.93 6.15
N LYS A 126 -18.44 13.70 7.18
CA LYS A 126 -19.46 14.48 7.89
C LYS A 126 -19.31 15.94 7.49
N ASP A 127 -20.33 16.49 6.83
CA ASP A 127 -20.38 17.88 6.37
C ASP A 127 -21.67 18.54 6.86
N GLU A 128 -21.66 18.99 8.11
CA GLU A 128 -22.81 19.66 8.72
C GLU A 128 -23.13 21.01 8.05
N VAL A 129 -22.12 21.69 7.49
CA VAL A 129 -22.30 23.01 6.89
C VAL A 129 -23.08 22.89 5.59
N LYS A 130 -22.67 21.97 4.70
CA LYS A 130 -23.39 21.74 3.45
C LYS A 130 -24.75 21.11 3.66
N ALA A 131 -24.87 20.16 4.60
CA ALA A 131 -26.16 19.58 4.95
C ALA A 131 -27.17 20.67 5.39
N ARG A 132 -26.77 21.56 6.32
CA ARG A 132 -27.61 22.68 6.75
C ARG A 132 -27.92 23.68 5.64
N TYR A 133 -26.95 23.94 4.76
CA TYR A 133 -27.17 24.83 3.62
C TYR A 133 -28.21 24.26 2.64
N ILE A 134 -28.11 22.97 2.33
CA ILE A 134 -29.07 22.28 1.47
C ILE A 134 -30.45 22.23 2.14
N GLU A 135 -30.50 21.95 3.44
CA GLU A 135 -31.73 21.96 4.23
C GLU A 135 -32.41 23.33 4.21
N GLY A 136 -31.66 24.41 4.44
CA GLY A 136 -32.17 25.78 4.35
C GLY A 136 -32.66 26.16 2.95
N ALA A 137 -31.91 25.78 1.91
CA ALA A 137 -32.30 26.04 0.52
C ALA A 137 -33.56 25.25 0.10
N LEU A 138 -33.76 24.04 0.64
CA LEU A 138 -34.99 23.27 0.43
C LEU A 138 -36.18 23.89 1.17
N SER A 139 -35.98 24.38 2.40
CA SER A 139 -37.00 25.10 3.18
C SER A 139 -37.49 26.36 2.45
N GLU A 140 -36.55 27.16 1.92
CA GLU A 140 -36.89 28.37 1.13
C GLU A 140 -37.63 28.04 -0.17
N ARG A 141 -37.22 26.98 -0.88
CA ARG A 141 -37.89 26.56 -2.13
C ARG A 141 -39.32 26.08 -1.91
N LEU A 142 -39.61 25.51 -0.75
CA LEU A 142 -40.92 24.94 -0.43
C LEU A 142 -41.83 25.90 0.36
N ASP A 143 -41.34 27.11 0.67
CA ASP A 143 -42.05 28.13 1.47
C ASP A 143 -42.55 27.59 2.82
N MET A 144 -41.73 26.76 3.46
CA MET A 144 -42.04 26.14 4.76
C MET A 144 -41.10 26.67 5.84
N ASP A 145 -41.56 26.67 7.08
CA ASP A 145 -40.75 27.07 8.23
C ASP A 145 -39.57 26.08 8.42
N GLY A 146 -38.36 26.62 8.62
CA GLY A 146 -37.12 25.86 8.71
C GLY A 146 -37.10 24.87 9.88
N SER A 147 -37.93 25.10 10.90
CA SER A 147 -38.13 24.17 12.02
C SER A 147 -38.71 22.80 11.60
N VAL A 148 -39.40 22.74 10.46
CA VAL A 148 -40.00 21.49 9.93
C VAL A 148 -38.95 20.62 9.23
N PHE A 149 -37.88 21.23 8.73
CA PHE A 149 -36.80 20.55 8.02
C PHE A 149 -35.62 20.17 8.91
N GLU A 150 -35.63 20.57 10.19
CA GLU A 150 -34.52 20.31 11.12
C GLU A 150 -34.24 18.81 11.26
N GLY A 151 -33.07 18.38 10.76
CA GLY A 151 -32.63 16.97 10.80
C GLY A 151 -33.19 16.11 9.66
N PHE A 152 -33.87 16.70 8.69
CA PHE A 152 -34.34 16.02 7.47
C PHE A 152 -33.17 15.65 6.56
N VAL A 153 -32.13 16.49 6.47
CA VAL A 153 -30.92 16.20 5.69
C VAL A 153 -29.85 15.63 6.62
N GLN A 154 -29.40 14.41 6.32
CA GLN A 154 -28.34 13.82 7.12
C GLN A 154 -26.98 14.51 6.87
N PRO A 155 -26.21 14.80 7.94
CA PRO A 155 -24.90 15.43 7.82
C PRO A 155 -23.81 14.49 7.31
N VAL A 156 -24.09 13.17 7.23
CA VAL A 156 -23.14 12.18 6.72
C VAL A 156 -23.34 12.03 5.21
N VAL A 157 -22.33 12.42 4.46
CA VAL A 157 -22.30 12.49 3.00
C VAL A 157 -21.46 11.35 2.44
N ILE A 158 -21.95 10.73 1.36
CA ILE A 158 -21.19 9.75 0.57
C ILE A 158 -20.52 10.50 -0.58
N ASN A 159 -19.19 10.60 -0.58
CA ASN A 159 -18.45 11.40 -1.55
C ASN A 159 -17.54 10.55 -2.44
N GLU A 160 -17.80 10.53 -3.75
CA GLU A 160 -16.96 9.83 -4.72
C GLU A 160 -15.61 10.55 -4.96
N THR A 161 -15.59 11.89 -4.94
CA THR A 161 -14.42 12.68 -5.36
C THR A 161 -13.27 12.58 -4.38
N THR A 162 -13.56 12.37 -3.10
CA THR A 162 -12.56 12.24 -2.04
C THR A 162 -12.09 10.81 -1.81
N PHE A 163 -12.56 9.83 -2.59
CA PHE A 163 -12.16 8.44 -2.44
C PHE A 163 -10.67 8.25 -2.82
N PRO A 164 -9.82 7.75 -1.90
CA PRO A 164 -8.38 7.70 -2.12
C PRO A 164 -7.94 6.50 -2.97
N ARG A 165 -8.37 6.44 -4.24
CA ARG A 165 -8.11 5.35 -5.21
C ARG A 165 -6.63 4.95 -5.23
N LEU A 166 -5.75 5.94 -5.36
CA LEU A 166 -4.31 5.70 -5.45
C LEU A 166 -3.73 5.12 -4.15
N LYS A 167 -4.13 5.64 -2.98
CA LYS A 167 -3.61 5.16 -1.69
C LYS A 167 -4.02 3.71 -1.46
N LEU A 168 -5.28 3.37 -1.72
CA LEU A 168 -5.82 2.02 -1.60
C LEU A 168 -5.13 1.05 -2.58
N ALA A 169 -4.93 1.47 -3.83
CA ALA A 169 -4.23 0.68 -4.82
C ALA A 169 -2.78 0.37 -4.40
N ILE A 170 -2.05 1.37 -3.90
CA ILE A 170 -0.67 1.19 -3.42
C ILE A 170 -0.64 0.21 -2.25
N THR A 171 -1.49 0.38 -1.24
CA THR A 171 -1.51 -0.51 -0.07
C THR A 171 -1.82 -1.95 -0.45
N ASN A 172 -2.80 -2.17 -1.34
CA ASN A 172 -3.17 -3.51 -1.81
C ASN A 172 -2.04 -4.21 -2.57
N HIS A 173 -1.27 -3.48 -3.38
CA HIS A 173 -0.18 -4.07 -4.16
C HIS A 173 1.16 -4.13 -3.41
N ALA A 174 1.37 -3.26 -2.41
CA ALA A 174 2.61 -3.17 -1.66
C ALA A 174 3.01 -4.51 -1.02
N ILE A 175 2.05 -5.21 -0.41
CA ILE A 175 2.31 -6.53 0.20
C ILE A 175 2.84 -7.51 -0.85
N GLY A 176 2.22 -7.58 -2.02
CA GLY A 176 2.66 -8.45 -3.12
C GLY A 176 4.08 -8.13 -3.59
N VAL A 177 4.39 -6.85 -3.75
CA VAL A 177 5.75 -6.39 -4.13
C VAL A 177 6.79 -6.80 -3.09
N PHE A 178 6.52 -6.59 -1.79
CA PHE A 178 7.44 -6.98 -0.73
C PHE A 178 7.63 -8.49 -0.61
N VAL A 179 6.57 -9.28 -0.82
CA VAL A 179 6.68 -10.74 -0.87
C VAL A 179 7.57 -11.19 -2.03
N ILE A 180 7.46 -10.56 -3.21
CA ILE A 180 8.36 -10.84 -4.34
C ILE A 180 9.80 -10.51 -3.99
N ILE A 181 10.06 -9.38 -3.31
CA ILE A 181 11.41 -9.00 -2.86
C ILE A 181 11.98 -10.08 -1.93
N VAL A 182 11.21 -10.53 -0.93
CA VAL A 182 11.63 -11.61 -0.02
C VAL A 182 11.97 -12.89 -0.78
N ILE A 183 11.14 -13.29 -1.76
CA ILE A 183 11.40 -14.48 -2.58
C ILE A 183 12.72 -14.33 -3.34
N VAL A 184 12.96 -13.17 -3.96
CA VAL A 184 14.22 -12.88 -4.67
C VAL A 184 15.41 -12.91 -3.71
N THR A 185 15.30 -12.33 -2.52
CA THR A 185 16.34 -12.33 -1.48
C THR A 185 16.67 -13.76 -1.04
N VAL A 186 15.65 -14.61 -0.82
CA VAL A 186 15.83 -16.02 -0.44
C VAL A 186 16.46 -16.82 -1.58
N LEU A 187 15.98 -16.66 -2.82
CA LEU A 187 16.56 -17.32 -4.00
C LEU A 187 18.02 -16.91 -4.20
N TYR A 188 18.34 -15.63 -4.03
CA TYR A 188 19.72 -15.14 -4.03
C TYR A 188 20.54 -15.81 -2.93
N GLY A 189 20.02 -15.89 -1.70
CA GLY A 189 20.70 -16.55 -0.59
C GLY A 189 21.00 -18.03 -0.86
N ILE A 190 20.04 -18.78 -1.40
CA ILE A 190 20.23 -20.19 -1.77
C ILE A 190 21.26 -20.33 -2.88
N THR A 191 21.13 -19.57 -3.97
CA THR A 191 22.04 -19.63 -5.11
C THR A 191 23.47 -19.23 -4.72
N ALA A 192 23.65 -18.18 -3.92
CA ALA A 192 24.95 -17.75 -3.42
C ALA A 192 25.56 -18.75 -2.40
N PHE A 193 24.72 -19.49 -1.66
CA PHE A 193 25.19 -20.53 -0.74
C PHE A 193 25.74 -21.76 -1.48
N VAL A 194 25.06 -22.19 -2.54
CA VAL A 194 25.48 -23.31 -3.42
C VAL A 194 26.65 -22.90 -4.30
N CYS A 195 26.63 -21.66 -4.82
CA CYS A 195 27.60 -21.11 -5.76
C CYS A 195 28.29 -19.87 -5.17
N PRO A 196 29.35 -20.03 -4.34
CA PRO A 196 29.96 -18.94 -3.59
C PRO A 196 30.59 -17.84 -4.46
N TRP A 197 30.85 -18.09 -5.75
CA TRP A 197 31.37 -17.09 -6.69
C TRP A 197 30.36 -15.97 -7.03
N LEU A 198 29.07 -16.17 -6.70
CA LEU A 198 27.98 -15.19 -6.87
C LEU A 198 27.84 -14.24 -5.67
N ILE A 199 28.59 -14.45 -4.59
CA ILE A 199 28.54 -13.60 -3.40
C ILE A 199 28.94 -12.17 -3.76
N PHE A 200 28.04 -11.23 -3.47
CA PHE A 200 28.26 -9.81 -3.63
C PHE A 200 29.29 -9.35 -2.59
N GLY A 201 30.30 -8.57 -2.99
CA GLY A 201 31.40 -8.15 -2.10
C GLY A 201 32.71 -8.93 -2.24
N LEU A 202 32.76 -10.03 -3.03
CA LEU A 202 34.03 -10.66 -3.41
C LEU A 202 34.70 -9.87 -4.53
N ASN A 203 35.71 -9.06 -4.18
CA ASN A 203 36.46 -8.27 -5.14
C ASN A 203 37.68 -9.03 -5.66
N LYS A 204 37.87 -9.06 -6.99
CA LYS A 204 38.94 -9.82 -7.65
C LYS A 204 40.15 -8.98 -8.07
N LYS A 205 40.16 -7.68 -7.74
CA LYS A 205 41.07 -6.67 -8.32
C LYS A 205 42.53 -7.16 -8.36
N GLY A 206 43.01 -7.47 -9.57
CA GLY A 206 44.41 -7.79 -9.85
C GLY A 206 44.93 -9.14 -9.31
N ILE A 207 44.10 -9.93 -8.63
CA ILE A 207 44.54 -11.17 -7.95
C ILE A 207 44.24 -12.42 -8.79
N ALA A 208 43.06 -12.50 -9.41
CA ALA A 208 42.63 -13.66 -10.19
C ALA A 208 41.83 -13.23 -11.45
N LYS A 209 41.79 -14.08 -12.48
CA LYS A 209 41.03 -13.81 -13.72
C LYS A 209 39.54 -13.96 -13.47
N SER A 210 39.14 -14.95 -12.66
CA SER A 210 37.74 -15.22 -12.29
C SER A 210 37.51 -15.26 -10.77
N ARG A 211 36.24 -15.12 -10.34
CA ARG A 211 35.86 -15.24 -8.92
C ARG A 211 35.95 -16.68 -8.41
N SER A 212 35.76 -17.67 -9.28
CA SER A 212 35.94 -19.09 -8.93
C SER A 212 37.42 -19.38 -8.65
N GLU A 213 38.30 -18.96 -9.55
CA GLU A 213 39.75 -19.11 -9.41
C GLU A 213 40.27 -18.42 -8.15
N LEU A 214 39.75 -17.23 -7.82
CA LEU A 214 40.06 -16.56 -6.55
C LEU A 214 39.67 -17.42 -5.34
N ILE A 215 38.51 -18.07 -5.37
CA ILE A 215 38.04 -18.91 -4.28
C ILE A 215 38.92 -20.15 -4.13
N ASP A 216 39.35 -20.75 -5.24
CA ASP A 216 40.20 -21.94 -5.25
C ASP A 216 41.60 -21.61 -4.72
N MET A 217 42.22 -20.53 -5.22
CA MET A 217 43.51 -20.03 -4.71
C MET A 217 43.47 -19.72 -3.21
N MET A 218 42.44 -19.00 -2.75
CA MET A 218 42.29 -18.68 -1.33
C MET A 218 41.93 -19.90 -0.48
N ASN A 219 41.30 -20.93 -1.05
CA ASN A 219 41.03 -22.18 -0.35
C ASN A 219 42.32 -22.97 -0.11
N GLU A 220 43.24 -22.99 -1.07
CA GLU A 220 44.57 -23.60 -0.98
C GLU A 220 45.45 -22.83 0.01
N GLU A 221 45.55 -21.50 -0.12
CA GLU A 221 46.33 -20.64 0.78
C GLU A 221 45.87 -20.74 2.24
N LEU A 222 44.55 -20.72 2.50
CA LEU A 222 44.01 -20.91 3.84
C LEU A 222 44.05 -22.37 4.33
N GLY A 223 44.25 -23.34 3.44
CA GLY A 223 44.28 -24.76 3.76
C GLY A 223 45.66 -25.26 4.12
N GLU A 224 46.66 -24.84 3.34
CA GLU A 224 48.02 -25.41 3.38
C GLU A 224 49.09 -24.41 3.84
N ARG A 225 48.85 -23.09 3.69
CA ARG A 225 49.85 -22.03 3.88
C ARG A 225 49.44 -20.97 4.90
N LEU A 226 48.60 -21.37 5.87
CA LEU A 226 48.15 -20.49 6.94
C LEU A 226 49.25 -20.34 8.00
N GLU A 227 49.83 -19.15 8.11
CA GLU A 227 50.87 -18.83 9.09
C GLU A 227 50.24 -18.46 10.44
N GLU A 228 49.25 -17.57 10.41
CA GLU A 228 48.65 -17.01 11.62
C GLU A 228 47.17 -16.70 11.43
N LYS A 229 46.39 -16.90 12.50
CA LYS A 229 44.98 -16.53 12.56
C LYS A 229 44.71 -15.72 13.83
N SER A 230 44.39 -14.44 13.64
CA SER A 230 44.03 -13.53 14.73
C SER A 230 42.66 -12.91 14.48
N GLY A 231 41.64 -13.40 15.20
CA GLY A 231 40.26 -12.90 15.07
C GLY A 231 39.71 -13.02 13.65
N ASN A 232 39.54 -11.88 12.97
CA ASN A 232 39.02 -11.76 11.61
C ASN A 232 40.12 -11.61 10.54
N GLU A 233 41.39 -11.64 10.94
CA GLU A 233 42.55 -11.57 10.07
C GLU A 233 43.17 -12.96 9.90
N TYR A 234 43.46 -13.29 8.64
CA TYR A 234 44.14 -14.52 8.26
C TYR A 234 45.40 -14.16 7.48
N ILE A 235 46.55 -14.55 8.01
CA ILE A 235 47.85 -14.31 7.39
C ILE A 235 48.32 -15.62 6.77
N THR A 236 48.56 -15.58 5.47
CA THR A 236 49.12 -16.68 4.68
C THR A 236 50.48 -16.25 4.12
N GLU A 237 51.24 -17.20 3.59
CA GLU A 237 52.57 -16.93 3.00
C GLU A 237 52.52 -15.80 1.95
N ASN A 238 51.47 -15.74 1.14
CA ASN A 238 51.37 -14.81 0.01
C ASN A 238 50.32 -13.70 0.18
N TYR A 239 49.38 -13.85 1.12
CA TYR A 239 48.22 -12.96 1.24
C TYR A 239 47.82 -12.68 2.70
N THR A 240 47.31 -11.49 2.93
CA THR A 240 46.57 -11.11 4.14
C THR A 240 45.08 -10.99 3.80
N ILE A 241 44.24 -11.75 4.49
CA ILE A 241 42.79 -11.80 4.24
C ILE A 241 42.05 -11.24 5.46
N TYR A 242 41.31 -10.15 5.25
CA TYR A 242 40.42 -9.54 6.25
C TYR A 242 38.98 -9.96 6.00
N ALA A 243 38.39 -10.66 6.98
CA ALA A 243 37.03 -11.15 6.92
C ALA A 243 36.06 -10.23 7.68
N TYR A 244 35.60 -9.16 7.04
CA TYR A 244 34.52 -8.34 7.59
C TYR A 244 33.16 -9.01 7.39
N ILE A 245 32.13 -8.56 8.12
CA ILE A 245 30.78 -9.12 8.02
C ILE A 245 30.18 -8.87 6.62
N SER A 246 30.42 -7.69 6.03
CA SER A 246 29.82 -7.26 4.76
C SER A 246 30.69 -7.49 3.52
N HIS A 247 31.99 -7.68 3.69
CA HIS A 247 32.93 -7.87 2.58
C HIS A 247 34.19 -8.59 3.05
N ILE A 248 34.94 -9.15 2.10
CA ILE A 248 36.24 -9.76 2.35
C ILE A 248 37.27 -9.00 1.53
N GLU A 249 38.32 -8.55 2.20
CA GLU A 249 39.44 -7.88 1.56
C GLU A 249 40.64 -8.81 1.52
N ILE A 250 41.28 -8.90 0.35
CA ILE A 250 42.45 -9.74 0.12
C ILE A 250 43.57 -8.81 -0.33
N ILE A 251 44.65 -8.76 0.43
CA ILE A 251 45.83 -7.94 0.14
C ILE A 251 46.99 -8.89 -0.14
N LYS A 252 47.68 -8.70 -1.27
CA LYS A 252 48.89 -9.45 -1.60
C LYS A 252 50.06 -8.89 -0.79
N ARG A 253 50.84 -9.78 -0.16
CA ARG A 253 52.09 -9.42 0.53
C ARG A 253 53.25 -9.25 -0.44
#